data_AF-A0A450SXJ6-F1
#
_entry.id   AF-A0A450SXJ6-F1
#
_cell.length_a   1.000
_cell.length_b   1.000
_cell.length_c   1.000
_cell.angle_alpha   90.00
_cell.angle_beta   90.00
_cell.angle_gamma   90.00
#
_symmetry.space_group_name_H-M   'P 1'
#
loop_
_entity.id
_entity.type
_entity.pdbx_description
1 polymer ?
#
loop_
_entity_poly.entity_id
_entity_poly.type
_entity_poly.pdbx_seq_one_letter_code
_entity_poly.pdbx_strand_id
1 'polypeptide(L)'
;MTGKLPEITATSLLRHCYPCGSECCRYSSPIISPDEKDRIVTSYRKDFFIEQSTPTGNYFVIGRHADGSFREIDPQVGKSSPCGYLDTDGSCTIHNIKPLDCRTYPLRAVPNTVMDRIEWRFHRACPATPCINAEFLAAAQIIALTSLHRFAPETYMDWLHKYSPWALAPEAAFGLNRTEWPHQLQSSTEG
;
A
#
# COMPACT_ATOMS: atom_id res chain seq x y z
N MET A 1 23.29 -11.85 2.71
CA MET A 1 23.16 -11.81 4.19
C MET A 1 21.68 -11.74 4.53
N THR A 2 21.07 -12.87 4.89
CA THR A 2 19.64 -12.98 5.24
C THR A 2 19.47 -12.76 6.74
N GLY A 3 19.65 -11.52 7.18
CA GLY A 3 19.25 -11.13 8.53
C GLY A 3 17.73 -11.26 8.67
N LYS A 4 17.26 -11.94 9.71
CA LYS A 4 15.83 -11.99 10.04
C LYS A 4 15.38 -10.55 10.27
N LEU A 5 14.51 -10.03 9.40
CA LEU A 5 13.93 -8.70 9.59
C LEU A 5 13.28 -8.67 10.99
N PRO A 6 13.44 -7.59 11.77
CA PRO A 6 12.86 -7.50 13.09
C PRO A 6 11.36 -7.81 13.02
N GLU A 7 10.84 -8.49 14.05
CA GLU A 7 9.40 -8.66 14.23
C GLU A 7 8.82 -7.29 14.56
N ILE A 8 8.52 -6.51 13.53
CA ILE A 8 7.98 -5.17 13.72
C ILE A 8 6.48 -5.27 13.94
N THR A 9 6.07 -5.39 15.19
CA THR A 9 4.67 -5.31 15.63
C THR A 9 4.06 -3.92 15.37
N ALA A 10 4.90 -2.90 15.16
CA ALA A 10 4.52 -1.51 14.93
C ALA A 10 4.13 -1.18 13.47
N THR A 11 4.34 -2.07 12.48
CA THR A 11 4.11 -1.74 11.05
C THR A 11 2.69 -2.04 10.58
N SER A 12 1.73 -1.85 11.48
CA SER A 12 0.34 -1.87 11.08
C SER A 12 -0.41 -0.74 11.73
N LEU A 13 -0.77 0.24 10.89
CA LEU A 13 -1.86 1.16 11.17
C LEU A 13 -3.21 0.42 11.12
N LEU A 14 -3.25 -0.90 11.41
CA LEU A 14 -4.43 -1.77 11.26
C LEU A 14 -5.64 -1.17 11.95
N ARG A 15 -5.49 -0.62 13.16
CA ARG A 15 -6.62 0.01 13.87
C ARG A 15 -7.21 1.21 13.13
N HIS A 16 -6.42 1.85 12.27
CA HIS A 16 -6.85 2.95 11.39
C HIS A 16 -7.27 2.45 10.01
N CYS A 17 -6.68 1.35 9.52
CA CYS A 17 -6.97 0.76 8.21
C CYS A 17 -8.15 -0.22 8.22
N TYR A 18 -8.44 -0.89 9.33
CA TYR A 18 -9.51 -1.88 9.50
C TYR A 18 -10.91 -1.27 9.36
N PRO A 19 -11.22 -0.09 9.94
CA PRO A 19 -12.46 0.62 9.64
C PRO A 19 -12.35 1.54 8.40
N CYS A 20 -11.22 1.54 7.69
CA CYS A 20 -10.97 2.54 6.65
C CYS A 20 -11.76 2.22 5.38
N GLY A 21 -12.89 2.91 5.21
CA GLY A 21 -13.66 2.92 3.96
C GLY A 21 -13.08 3.86 2.88
N SER A 22 -11.93 4.50 3.12
CA SER A 22 -11.37 5.51 2.22
C SER A 22 -10.70 4.90 0.99
N GLU A 23 -10.79 5.63 -0.11
CA GLU A 23 -10.42 5.15 -1.45
C GLU A 23 -8.90 5.14 -1.70
N CYS A 24 -8.10 5.68 -0.79
CA CYS A 24 -6.65 5.80 -0.93
C CYS A 24 -5.93 4.45 -1.17
N CYS A 25 -6.49 3.34 -0.67
CA CYS A 25 -5.96 1.99 -0.92
C CYS A 25 -6.47 1.38 -2.24
N ARG A 26 -7.51 1.95 -2.86
CA ARG A 26 -8.08 1.53 -4.16
C ARG A 26 -7.20 1.98 -5.32
N TYR A 27 -6.62 3.18 -5.22
CA TYR A 27 -5.76 3.78 -6.25
C TYR A 27 -4.29 3.33 -6.21
N SER A 28 -3.98 2.34 -5.37
CA SER A 28 -2.62 1.81 -5.31
C SER A 28 -2.62 0.29 -5.19
N SER A 29 -1.71 -0.34 -5.90
CA SER A 29 -1.34 -1.73 -5.64
C SER A 29 0.03 -1.77 -4.99
N PRO A 30 0.27 -2.64 -4.00
CA PRO A 30 1.62 -2.92 -3.57
C PRO A 30 2.44 -3.54 -4.69
N ILE A 31 3.74 -3.24 -4.70
CA ILE A 31 4.74 -4.03 -5.43
C ILE A 31 5.08 -5.26 -4.61
N ILE A 32 5.15 -6.41 -5.27
CA ILE A 32 5.30 -7.70 -4.62
C ILE A 32 6.36 -8.47 -5.37
N SER A 33 7.34 -8.97 -4.61
CA SER A 33 8.42 -9.80 -5.16
C SER A 33 7.93 -11.24 -5.41
N PRO A 34 8.61 -12.01 -6.27
CA PRO A 34 8.25 -13.41 -6.52
C PRO A 34 8.14 -14.26 -5.25
N ASP A 35 9.08 -14.14 -4.31
CA ASP A 35 9.05 -14.91 -3.07
C ASP A 35 7.95 -14.46 -2.10
N GLU A 36 7.56 -13.17 -2.11
CA GLU A 36 6.40 -12.71 -1.36
C GLU A 36 5.11 -13.27 -1.93
N LYS A 37 4.96 -13.28 -3.27
CA LYS A 37 3.84 -13.94 -3.94
C LYS A 37 3.79 -15.40 -3.54
N ASP A 38 4.88 -16.14 -3.71
CA ASP A 38 4.92 -17.58 -3.45
C ASP A 38 4.57 -17.89 -2.01
N ARG A 39 5.10 -17.10 -1.05
CA ARG A 39 4.75 -17.22 0.36
C ARG A 39 3.26 -16.98 0.61
N ILE A 40 2.67 -15.97 -0.03
CA ILE A 40 1.23 -15.64 0.13
C ILE A 40 0.35 -16.71 -0.48
N VAL A 41 0.59 -17.09 -1.74
CA VAL A 41 -0.18 -18.10 -2.45
C VAL A 41 -0.10 -19.45 -1.73
N THR A 42 1.08 -19.85 -1.28
CA THR A 42 1.25 -21.12 -0.54
C THR A 42 0.49 -21.12 0.79
N SER A 43 0.50 -19.99 1.50
CA SER A 43 -0.13 -19.89 2.82
C SER A 43 -1.66 -19.73 2.76
N TYR A 44 -2.18 -19.04 1.74
CA TYR A 44 -3.61 -18.68 1.64
C TYR A 44 -4.38 -19.39 0.52
N ARG A 45 -3.68 -20.15 -0.32
CA ARG A 45 -4.26 -20.96 -1.41
C ARG A 45 -5.12 -20.16 -2.40
N LYS A 46 -4.83 -18.87 -2.55
CA LYS A 46 -5.48 -17.94 -3.46
C LYS A 46 -4.42 -17.15 -4.20
N ASP A 47 -4.53 -17.07 -5.52
CA ASP A 47 -3.66 -16.25 -6.37
C ASP A 47 -4.46 -15.08 -6.95
N PHE A 48 -4.37 -13.94 -6.27
CA PHE A 48 -4.96 -12.68 -6.74
C PHE A 48 -3.97 -11.75 -7.43
N PHE A 49 -2.83 -12.29 -7.85
CA PHE A 49 -1.75 -11.49 -8.41
C PHE A 49 -1.81 -11.42 -9.93
N ILE A 50 -1.28 -10.33 -10.47
CA ILE A 50 -0.98 -10.18 -11.89
C ILE A 50 0.52 -9.91 -12.00
N GLU A 51 1.19 -10.68 -12.86
CA GLU A 51 2.59 -10.47 -13.17
C GLU A 51 2.77 -9.26 -14.08
N GLN A 52 3.79 -8.48 -13.80
CA GLN A 52 4.27 -7.37 -14.61
C GLN A 52 5.72 -7.65 -14.98
N SER A 53 6.05 -7.46 -16.25
CA SER A 53 7.40 -7.69 -16.77
C SER A 53 8.04 -6.39 -17.23
N THR A 54 9.30 -6.22 -16.88
CA THR A 54 10.18 -5.16 -17.37
C THR A 54 11.47 -5.79 -17.93
N PRO A 55 12.27 -5.08 -18.73
CA PRO A 55 13.53 -5.61 -19.23
C PRO A 55 14.52 -6.04 -18.12
N THR A 56 14.40 -5.47 -16.92
CA THR A 56 15.32 -5.70 -15.80
C THR A 56 14.75 -6.62 -14.71
N GLY A 57 13.52 -7.12 -14.88
CA GLY A 57 12.91 -8.07 -13.95
C GLY A 57 11.39 -8.06 -13.95
N ASN A 58 10.81 -8.94 -13.14
CA ASN A 58 9.36 -9.06 -12.96
C ASN A 58 8.96 -8.65 -11.54
N TYR A 59 7.74 -8.16 -11.41
CA TYR A 59 7.08 -7.93 -10.13
C TYR A 59 5.61 -8.32 -10.22
N PHE A 60 4.96 -8.41 -9.07
CA PHE A 60 3.55 -8.72 -8.97
C PHE A 60 2.80 -7.57 -8.32
N VAL A 61 1.54 -7.44 -8.73
CA VAL A 61 0.56 -6.53 -8.13
C VAL A 61 -0.68 -7.31 -7.75
N ILE A 62 -1.42 -6.84 -6.74
CA ILE A 62 -2.76 -7.37 -6.48
C ILE A 62 -3.64 -6.83 -7.60
N GLY A 63 -4.17 -7.72 -8.43
CA GLY A 63 -4.90 -7.33 -9.64
C GLY A 63 -6.20 -8.12 -9.86
N ARG A 64 -6.60 -8.94 -8.90
CA ARG A 64 -7.85 -9.70 -8.96
C ARG A 64 -8.67 -9.49 -7.70
N HIS A 65 -9.99 -9.51 -7.86
CA HIS A 65 -10.96 -9.56 -6.78
C HIS A 65 -11.01 -10.96 -6.15
N ALA A 66 -11.70 -11.09 -5.01
CA ALA A 66 -11.82 -12.36 -4.28
C ALA A 66 -12.52 -13.47 -5.09
N ASP A 67 -13.36 -13.10 -6.06
CA ASP A 67 -14.04 -14.00 -7.00
C ASP A 67 -13.18 -14.38 -8.23
N GLY A 68 -11.94 -13.88 -8.31
CA GLY A 68 -11.00 -14.13 -9.40
C GLY A 68 -11.15 -13.21 -10.61
N SER A 69 -12.14 -12.31 -10.62
CA SER A 69 -12.32 -11.30 -11.67
C SER A 69 -11.20 -10.26 -11.65
N PHE A 70 -10.92 -9.66 -12.82
CA PHE A 70 -9.89 -8.63 -12.94
C PHE A 70 -10.29 -7.37 -12.17
N ARG A 71 -9.33 -6.84 -11.43
CA ARG A 71 -9.43 -5.52 -10.82
C ARG A 71 -8.94 -4.48 -11.82
N GLU A 72 -9.86 -3.64 -12.28
CA GLU A 72 -9.49 -2.39 -12.92
C GLU A 72 -9.03 -1.40 -11.84
N ILE A 73 -7.87 -0.78 -12.04
CA ILE A 73 -7.46 0.36 -11.25
C ILE A 73 -8.08 1.58 -11.93
N ASP A 74 -9.37 1.75 -11.69
CA ASP A 74 -10.12 2.86 -12.28
C ASP A 74 -9.96 4.12 -11.38
N PRO A 75 -9.61 5.29 -11.97
CA PRO A 75 -9.53 6.55 -11.25
C PRO A 75 -10.86 7.02 -10.61
N GLN A 76 -12.01 6.40 -10.90
CA GLN A 76 -13.34 6.80 -10.41
C GLN A 76 -14.13 5.70 -9.65
N VAL A 77 -13.47 4.75 -8.97
CA VAL A 77 -14.19 3.62 -8.32
C VAL A 77 -14.75 3.92 -6.93
N GLY A 78 -16.08 4.05 -6.87
CA GLY A 78 -16.83 4.30 -5.64
C GLY A 78 -17.38 3.09 -4.86
N LYS A 79 -17.36 1.83 -5.34
CA LYS A 79 -18.21 0.77 -4.73
C LYS A 79 -17.69 -0.69 -4.74
N SER A 80 -16.53 -0.99 -4.15
CA SER A 80 -16.22 -2.33 -3.58
C SER A 80 -14.91 -2.35 -2.76
N SER A 81 -14.71 -3.38 -1.94
CA SER A 81 -13.43 -3.65 -1.26
C SER A 81 -12.38 -4.07 -2.32
N PRO A 82 -11.35 -3.24 -2.60
CA PRO A 82 -10.56 -3.32 -3.84
C PRO A 82 -9.46 -4.39 -3.82
N CYS A 83 -9.23 -5.05 -2.69
CA CYS A 83 -8.11 -5.99 -2.54
C CYS A 83 -8.70 -7.38 -2.30
N GLY A 84 -8.33 -8.36 -3.15
CA GLY A 84 -8.83 -9.74 -3.04
C GLY A 84 -8.51 -10.43 -1.71
N TYR A 85 -7.61 -9.87 -0.90
CA TYR A 85 -7.27 -10.36 0.44
C TYR A 85 -7.97 -9.61 1.58
N LEU A 86 -8.89 -8.70 1.30
CA LEU A 86 -9.76 -8.10 2.32
C LEU A 86 -11.01 -8.96 2.53
N ASP A 87 -11.40 -9.17 3.77
CA ASP A 87 -12.69 -9.75 4.14
C ASP A 87 -13.80 -8.69 4.05
N THR A 88 -15.04 -9.12 4.22
CA THR A 88 -16.26 -8.31 4.22
C THR A 88 -16.26 -7.20 5.26
N ASP A 89 -15.57 -7.40 6.39
CA ASP A 89 -15.41 -6.42 7.46
C ASP A 89 -14.21 -5.48 7.26
N GLY A 90 -13.48 -5.59 6.13
CA GLY A 90 -12.29 -4.82 5.86
C GLY A 90 -11.01 -5.37 6.51
N SER A 91 -11.07 -6.50 7.24
CA SER A 91 -9.86 -7.16 7.75
C SER A 91 -9.00 -7.66 6.59
N CYS A 92 -7.69 -7.51 6.73
CA CYS A 92 -6.74 -8.13 5.82
C CYS A 92 -6.53 -9.58 6.23
N THR A 93 -7.05 -10.52 5.43
CA THR A 93 -6.89 -11.96 5.67
C THR A 93 -5.42 -12.36 5.71
N ILE A 94 -4.56 -11.73 4.90
CA ILE A 94 -3.10 -12.02 4.86
C ILE A 94 -2.27 -11.23 5.88
N HIS A 95 -2.87 -10.73 6.97
CA HIS A 95 -2.23 -9.77 7.87
C HIS A 95 -0.80 -10.14 8.29
N ASN A 96 -0.63 -11.38 8.77
CA ASN A 96 0.63 -11.87 9.33
C ASN A 96 1.74 -12.05 8.28
N ILE A 97 1.38 -12.07 6.99
CA ILE A 97 2.32 -12.29 5.89
C ILE A 97 2.24 -11.22 4.80
N LYS A 98 1.64 -10.06 5.12
CA LYS A 98 1.50 -8.91 4.21
C LYS A 98 2.82 -8.65 3.46
N PRO A 99 2.76 -8.29 2.17
CA PRO A 99 3.92 -7.79 1.44
C PRO A 99 4.57 -6.62 2.18
N LEU A 100 5.88 -6.44 2.02
CA LEU A 100 6.63 -5.35 2.65
C LEU A 100 6.00 -4.00 2.34
N ASP A 101 5.63 -3.77 1.08
CA ASP A 101 4.99 -2.52 0.66
C ASP A 101 3.63 -2.26 1.35
N CYS A 102 2.86 -3.31 1.63
CA CYS A 102 1.61 -3.18 2.41
C CYS A 102 1.85 -2.82 3.88
N ARG A 103 3.03 -3.14 4.44
CA ARG A 103 3.38 -2.84 5.84
C ARG A 103 3.79 -1.38 6.04
N THR A 104 4.22 -0.70 4.97
CA THR A 104 4.68 0.68 5.03
C THR A 104 3.61 1.69 4.65
N TYR A 105 2.53 1.26 4.00
CA TYR A 105 1.44 2.14 3.60
C TYR A 105 0.88 2.94 4.80
N PRO A 106 0.66 4.27 4.67
CA PRO A 106 0.63 5.08 3.44
C PRO A 106 1.97 5.74 3.05
N LEU A 107 3.12 5.23 3.51
CA LEU A 107 4.45 5.70 3.12
C LEU A 107 4.98 4.97 1.87
N ARG A 108 5.63 5.74 0.98
CA ARG A 108 6.43 5.28 -0.16
C ARG A 108 7.83 5.86 -0.11
N ALA A 109 8.81 5.04 -0.50
CA ALA A 109 10.15 5.48 -0.84
C ALA A 109 10.17 5.84 -2.32
N VAL A 110 10.57 7.06 -2.67
CA VAL A 110 10.69 7.51 -4.05
C VAL A 110 12.17 7.82 -4.33
N PRO A 111 12.83 7.04 -5.21
CA PRO A 111 14.20 7.35 -5.62
C PRO A 111 14.25 8.71 -6.34
N ASN A 112 15.10 9.62 -5.85
CA ASN A 112 15.47 10.84 -6.55
C ASN A 112 16.84 10.63 -7.20
N THR A 113 16.83 10.34 -8.50
CA THR A 113 18.02 10.03 -9.29
C THR A 113 18.93 11.23 -9.52
N VAL A 114 18.44 12.46 -9.35
CA VAL A 114 19.23 13.69 -9.51
C VAL A 114 20.07 13.96 -8.26
N MET A 115 19.53 13.66 -7.08
CA MET A 115 20.15 13.97 -5.79
C MET A 115 20.80 12.77 -5.09
N ASP A 116 20.70 11.57 -5.69
CA ASP A 116 21.11 10.29 -5.09
C ASP A 116 20.54 10.10 -3.68
N ARG A 117 19.23 10.36 -3.54
CA ARG A 117 18.51 10.36 -2.26
C ARG A 117 17.16 9.67 -2.39
N ILE A 118 16.65 9.20 -1.26
CA ILE A 118 15.27 8.71 -1.15
C ILE A 118 14.38 9.81 -0.59
N GLU A 119 13.31 10.10 -1.31
CA GLU A 119 12.23 10.96 -0.85
C GLU A 119 11.13 10.13 -0.20
N TRP A 120 10.70 10.57 0.97
CA TRP A 120 9.63 9.94 1.73
C TRP A 120 8.30 10.62 1.42
N ARG A 121 7.41 9.90 0.73
CA ARG A 121 6.12 10.43 0.29
C ARG A 121 4.99 9.71 1.01
N PHE A 122 4.05 10.47 1.57
CA PHE A 122 2.87 9.95 2.25
C PHE A 122 1.64 10.20 1.42
N HIS A 123 0.73 9.22 1.37
CA HIS A 123 -0.57 9.43 0.75
C HIS A 123 -1.43 10.33 1.65
N ARG A 124 -1.52 11.62 1.33
CA ARG A 124 -2.18 12.62 2.20
C ARG A 124 -3.69 12.45 2.33
N ALA A 125 -4.31 11.75 1.38
CA ALA A 125 -5.74 11.41 1.44
C ALA A 125 -6.02 10.14 2.26
N CYS A 126 -5.00 9.43 2.75
CA CYS A 126 -5.21 8.29 3.63
C CYS A 126 -5.55 8.75 5.06
N PRO A 127 -6.68 8.30 5.66
CA PRO A 127 -7.03 8.63 7.04
C PRO A 127 -6.04 8.12 8.08
N ALA A 128 -5.18 7.16 7.72
CA ALA A 128 -4.13 6.66 8.60
C ALA A 128 -2.90 7.59 8.64
N THR A 129 -2.75 8.51 7.67
CA THR A 129 -1.60 9.42 7.60
C THR A 129 -1.46 10.32 8.83
N PRO A 130 -2.52 10.93 9.39
CA PRO A 130 -2.44 11.71 10.64
C PRO A 130 -2.05 10.87 11.86
N CYS A 131 -2.18 9.55 11.80
CA CYS A 131 -1.87 8.63 12.90
C CYS A 131 -0.43 8.14 12.88
N ILE A 132 0.38 8.58 11.91
CA ILE A 132 1.81 8.24 11.81
C ILE A 132 2.56 8.93 12.94
N ASN A 133 3.21 8.12 13.78
CA ASN A 133 4.10 8.58 14.84
C ASN A 133 5.57 8.25 14.50
N ALA A 134 6.50 8.70 15.35
CA ALA A 134 7.93 8.51 15.13
C ALA A 134 8.35 7.03 15.10
N GLU A 135 7.72 6.19 15.92
CA GLU A 135 7.99 4.75 15.98
C GLU A 135 7.59 4.04 14.68
N PHE A 136 6.36 4.30 14.19
CA PHE A 136 5.90 3.80 12.90
C PHE A 136 6.81 4.27 11.77
N LEU A 137 7.16 5.56 11.76
CA LEU A 137 7.97 6.14 10.69
C LEU A 137 9.35 5.48 10.57
N ALA A 138 10.06 5.31 11.69
CA ALA A 138 11.38 4.68 11.70
C ALA A 138 11.31 3.24 11.15
N ALA A 139 10.33 2.46 11.61
CA ALA A 139 10.09 1.12 11.12
C ALA A 139 9.70 1.06 9.63
N ALA A 140 8.76 1.92 9.23
CA ALA A 140 8.24 1.95 7.86
C ALA A 140 9.33 2.35 6.87
N GLN A 141 10.23 3.26 7.23
CA GLN A 141 11.38 3.62 6.38
C GLN A 141 12.32 2.45 6.14
N ILE A 142 12.64 1.66 7.18
CA ILE A 142 13.50 0.47 7.05
C ILE A 142 12.85 -0.56 6.11
N ILE A 143 11.56 -0.84 6.31
CA ILE A 143 10.83 -1.78 5.44
C ILE A 143 10.71 -1.25 4.01
N ALA A 144 10.47 0.06 3.83
CA ALA A 144 10.31 0.65 2.51
C ALA A 144 11.62 0.60 1.71
N LEU A 145 12.77 0.86 2.34
CA LEU A 145 14.08 0.66 1.71
C LEU A 145 14.32 -0.81 1.38
N THR A 146 13.96 -1.70 2.30
CA THR A 146 14.07 -3.14 2.05
C THR A 146 13.24 -3.53 0.83
N SER A 147 12.00 -3.03 0.72
CA SER A 147 11.14 -3.28 -0.44
C SER A 147 11.75 -2.71 -1.72
N LEU A 148 12.26 -1.47 -1.69
CA LEU A 148 12.89 -0.80 -2.83
C LEU A 148 14.11 -1.58 -3.34
N HIS A 149 15.01 -2.00 -2.45
CA HIS A 149 16.23 -2.73 -2.81
C HIS A 149 16.00 -4.16 -3.33
N ARG A 150 14.76 -4.67 -3.31
CA ARG A 150 14.43 -5.98 -3.90
C ARG A 150 14.25 -5.94 -5.41
N PHE A 151 14.11 -4.75 -5.98
CA PHE A 151 13.83 -4.57 -7.40
C PHE A 151 14.93 -3.74 -8.05
N ALA A 152 15.15 -3.98 -9.34
CA ALA A 152 15.95 -3.06 -10.14
C ALA A 152 15.28 -1.66 -10.14
N PRO A 153 16.07 -0.56 -10.17
CA PRO A 153 15.51 0.79 -10.16
C PRO A 153 14.42 1.00 -11.22
N GLU A 154 14.61 0.50 -12.44
CA GLU A 154 13.66 0.63 -13.55
C GLU A 154 12.37 -0.13 -13.26
N THR A 155 12.47 -1.34 -12.70
CA THR A 155 11.30 -2.15 -12.29
C THR A 155 10.50 -1.45 -11.18
N TYR A 156 11.19 -0.89 -10.19
CA TYR A 156 10.53 -0.17 -9.09
C TYR A 156 9.86 1.11 -9.58
N MET A 157 10.52 1.86 -10.47
CA MET A 157 9.95 3.06 -11.07
C MET A 157 8.76 2.74 -11.99
N ASP A 158 8.81 1.67 -12.78
CA ASP A 158 7.66 1.22 -13.59
C ASP A 158 6.42 1.00 -12.71
N TRP A 159 6.61 0.32 -11.57
CA TRP A 159 5.54 0.14 -10.59
C TRP A 159 5.01 1.47 -10.02
N LEU A 160 5.89 2.38 -9.59
CA LEU A 160 5.47 3.67 -9.03
C LEU A 160 4.57 4.44 -10.03
N HIS A 161 4.93 4.45 -11.31
CA HIS A 161 4.15 5.14 -12.34
C HIS A 161 2.78 4.50 -12.60
N LYS A 162 2.71 3.18 -12.68
CA LYS A 162 1.47 2.47 -13.02
C LYS A 162 0.52 2.29 -11.84
N TYR A 163 1.07 2.04 -10.65
CA TYR A 163 0.34 1.46 -9.53
C TYR A 163 0.48 2.25 -8.22
N SER A 164 1.24 3.34 -8.20
CA SER A 164 1.31 4.26 -7.08
C SER A 164 1.54 5.71 -7.51
N PRO A 165 0.82 6.22 -8.54
CA PRO A 165 1.16 7.49 -9.19
C PRO A 165 1.02 8.71 -8.27
N TRP A 166 0.21 8.62 -7.21
CA TRP A 166 0.11 9.60 -6.13
C TRP A 166 1.44 9.86 -5.40
N ALA A 167 2.39 8.92 -5.46
CA ALA A 167 3.71 9.09 -4.87
C ALA A 167 4.63 9.97 -5.74
N LEU A 168 4.32 10.08 -7.04
CA LEU A 168 5.12 10.82 -8.02
C LEU A 168 4.56 12.21 -8.34
N ALA A 169 3.26 12.43 -8.18
CA ALA A 169 2.61 13.71 -8.42
C ALA A 169 1.66 14.09 -7.27
N PRO A 170 1.39 15.39 -7.04
CA PRO A 170 0.44 15.83 -6.02
C PRO A 170 -0.93 15.17 -6.20
N GLU A 171 -1.59 14.78 -5.11
CA GLU A 171 -2.85 14.02 -5.15
C GLU A 171 -3.98 14.74 -5.89
N ALA A 172 -3.95 16.08 -5.92
CA ALA A 172 -4.87 16.92 -6.69
C ALA A 172 -4.84 16.63 -8.20
N ALA A 173 -3.73 16.12 -8.74
CA ALA A 173 -3.60 15.76 -10.15
C ALA A 173 -4.45 14.53 -10.54
N PHE A 174 -4.91 13.74 -9.56
CA PHE A 174 -5.69 12.52 -9.77
C PHE A 174 -7.17 12.67 -9.42
N GLY A 175 -7.66 13.89 -9.21
CA GLY A 175 -9.06 14.12 -8.81
C GLY A 175 -9.41 13.59 -7.42
N LEU A 176 -8.41 13.24 -6.61
CA LEU A 176 -8.57 12.85 -5.21
C LEU A 176 -8.84 14.10 -4.38
N ASN A 177 -10.06 14.61 -4.45
CA ASN A 177 -10.48 15.71 -3.59
C ASN A 177 -10.56 15.21 -2.15
N ARG A 178 -10.17 16.08 -1.20
CA ARG A 178 -10.62 15.98 0.19
C ARG A 178 -12.12 16.28 0.19
N THR A 179 -12.96 15.37 -0.30
CA THR A 179 -14.41 15.52 -0.17
C THR A 179 -14.75 15.40 1.30
N GLU A 180 -14.94 16.57 1.90
CA GLU A 180 -15.74 16.87 3.08
C GLU A 180 -15.81 15.77 4.13
N TRP A 181 -14.90 15.90 5.09
CA TRP A 181 -15.00 15.26 6.39
C TRP A 181 -16.40 15.53 6.97
N PRO A 182 -17.18 14.51 7.39
CA PRO A 182 -18.37 14.78 8.17
C PRO A 182 -17.92 15.41 9.50
N HIS A 183 -18.06 16.73 9.61
CA HIS A 183 -18.02 17.45 10.87
C HIS A 183 -19.21 16.99 11.73
N GLN A 184 -19.18 15.79 12.29
CA GLN A 184 -20.10 15.37 13.34
C GLN A 184 -19.39 14.45 14.33
N LEU A 185 -18.65 15.09 15.22
CA LEU A 185 -18.65 14.75 16.65
C LEU A 185 -18.60 16.10 17.37
N GLN A 186 -19.72 16.82 17.30
CA GLN A 186 -20.04 17.80 18.33
C GLN A 186 -20.08 17.04 19.65
N SER A 187 -19.23 17.48 20.56
CA SER A 187 -19.30 17.20 21.98
C SER A 187 -20.72 17.44 22.50
N SER A 188 -21.47 16.37 22.68
CA SER A 188 -22.52 16.31 23.69
C SER A 188 -21.86 16.14 25.05
N THR A 189 -21.39 17.24 25.62
CA THR A 189 -21.30 17.38 27.08
C THR A 189 -22.64 17.95 27.54
N GLU A 190 -23.60 17.05 27.74
CA GLU A 190 -24.63 17.19 28.77
C GLU A 190 -24.15 16.37 29.97
N GLY A 191 -24.10 17.01 31.15
CA GLY A 191 -23.69 16.41 32.42
C GLY A 191 -22.87 17.37 33.27
#